data_AF-A0A2D7ZF41-F1
#
_entry.id   AF-A0A2D7ZF41-F1
#
_cell.length_a   1.000
_cell.length_b   1.000
_cell.length_c   1.000
_cell.angle_alpha   90.00
_cell.angle_beta   90.00
_cell.angle_gamma   90.00
#
_symmetry.space_group_name_H-M   'P 1'
#
loop_
_entity.id
_entity.type
_entity.pdbx_description
1 polymer ?
#
loop_
_entity_poly.entity_id
_entity_poly.type
_entity_poly.pdbx_seq_one_letter_code
_entity_poly.pdbx_strand_id
1 'polypeptide(L)'
;MKAIGRNLIIKKAQQETTKTKGGLLLGKKDQQDIRYTQAEILSVGDEIKGLNEKDIIYFDRHAGHKIEVENNTYHVIKSQDVVVVL
;
A
#
# COMPACT_ATOMS: atom_id res chain seq x y z
N MET A 1 -16.05 -2.23 -4.72
CA MET A 1 -16.04 -0.91 -4.04
C MET A 1 -15.43 0.12 -4.95
N LYS A 2 -15.77 1.40 -4.79
CA LYS A 2 -15.29 2.50 -5.63
C LYS A 2 -14.66 3.59 -4.75
N ALA A 3 -13.44 4.00 -5.07
CA ALA A 3 -12.83 5.17 -4.46
C ALA A 3 -13.44 6.46 -5.02
N ILE A 4 -13.58 7.50 -4.19
CA ILE A 4 -14.19 8.79 -4.57
C ILE A 4 -13.18 9.93 -4.41
N GLY A 5 -13.19 10.88 -5.35
CA GLY A 5 -12.32 12.05 -5.33
C GLY A 5 -10.86 11.67 -5.52
N ARG A 6 -10.00 12.11 -4.60
CA ARG A 6 -8.55 11.85 -4.64
C ARG A 6 -8.09 10.68 -3.78
N ASN A 7 -9.01 9.78 -3.45
CA ASN A 7 -8.72 8.59 -2.66
C ASN A 7 -8.32 7.41 -3.55
N LEU A 8 -7.47 6.54 -3.01
CA LEU A 8 -7.10 5.26 -3.57
C LEU A 8 -7.41 4.17 -2.56
N ILE A 9 -7.97 3.06 -3.01
CA ILE A 9 -8.08 1.84 -2.20
C ILE A 9 -6.94 0.93 -2.62
N ILE A 10 -6.12 0.50 -1.66
CA ILE A 10 -4.89 -0.24 -1.92
C ILE A 10 -4.82 -1.53 -1.12
N LYS A 11 -4.08 -2.49 -1.66
CA LYS A 11 -3.66 -3.72 -0.98
C LYS A 11 -2.16 -3.66 -0.77
N LYS A 12 -1.72 -3.52 0.49
CA LYS A 12 -0.29 -3.54 0.83
C LYS A 12 0.29 -4.91 0.49
N ALA A 13 1.49 -4.94 -0.09
CA ALA A 13 2.22 -6.19 -0.24
C ALA A 13 2.45 -6.81 1.15
N GLN A 14 2.19 -8.11 1.32
CA GLN A 14 2.49 -8.79 2.57
C GLN A 14 4.01 -8.76 2.78
N GLN A 15 4.43 -8.26 3.95
CA GLN A 15 5.84 -8.33 4.35
C GLN A 15 6.13 -9.78 4.74
N GLU A 16 6.61 -10.59 3.79
CA GLU A 16 7.11 -11.92 4.11
C GLU A 16 8.31 -11.78 5.06
N THR A 17 8.23 -12.43 6.22
CA THR A 17 9.38 -12.57 7.10
C THR A 17 10.42 -13.42 6.39
N THR A 18 11.50 -12.81 5.92
CA THR A 18 12.57 -13.53 5.24
C THR A 18 13.33 -14.38 6.27
N LYS A 19 13.17 -15.71 6.21
CA LYS A 19 14.01 -16.64 6.98
C LYS A 19 15.43 -16.59 6.42
N THR A 20 16.40 -16.28 7.26
CA THR A 20 17.82 -16.41 6.88
C THR A 20 18.20 -17.89 6.77
N LYS A 21 19.24 -18.18 5.98
CA LYS A 21 19.80 -19.55 5.83
C LYS A 21 20.21 -20.19 7.18
N GLY A 22 20.43 -19.38 8.23
CA GLY A 22 20.77 -19.83 9.59
C GLY A 22 19.57 -20.07 10.51
N GLY A 23 18.34 -20.03 10.01
CA GLY A 23 17.13 -20.26 10.83
C GLY A 23 16.68 -19.05 11.68
N LEU A 24 17.42 -17.95 11.64
CA LEU A 24 17.04 -16.69 12.29
C LEU A 24 15.96 -15.99 11.46
N LEU A 25 14.84 -15.67 12.09
CA LEU A 25 13.83 -14.78 11.52
C LEU A 25 14.38 -13.34 11.60
N LEU A 26 14.70 -12.72 10.47
CA LEU A 26 15.01 -11.29 10.44
C LEU A 26 13.72 -10.49 10.69
N GLY A 27 13.45 -10.21 11.95
CA GLY A 27 12.32 -9.37 12.34
C GLY A 27 12.65 -7.90 12.13
N LYS A 28 12.03 -7.27 11.12
CA LYS A 28 11.69 -5.83 10.99
C LYS A 28 12.75 -4.73 11.24
N LYS A 29 13.97 -5.03 11.67
CA LYS A 29 14.90 -4.03 12.19
C LYS A 29 15.56 -3.16 11.11
N ASP A 30 15.79 -3.72 9.92
CA ASP A 30 16.45 -3.01 8.81
C ASP A 30 15.48 -2.25 7.88
N GLN A 31 14.16 -2.32 8.14
CA GLN A 31 13.15 -1.67 7.30
C GLN A 31 12.57 -0.38 7.92
N GLN A 32 13.02 0.03 9.11
CA GLN A 32 12.54 1.28 9.73
C GLN A 32 12.93 2.52 8.91
N ASP A 33 14.08 2.46 8.22
CA ASP A 33 14.61 3.55 7.40
C ASP A 33 13.92 3.67 6.03
N ILE A 34 13.11 2.67 5.64
CA ILE A 34 12.36 2.71 4.39
C ILE A 34 11.02 3.41 4.63
N ARG A 35 10.93 4.66 4.16
CA ARG A 35 9.71 5.48 4.28
C ARG A 35 8.57 5.01 3.38
N TYR A 36 8.87 4.60 2.16
CA TYR A 36 7.86 4.26 1.15
C TYR A 36 7.70 2.75 1.01
N THR A 37 6.45 2.28 0.97
CA THR A 37 6.14 0.85 0.89
C THR A 37 5.29 0.54 -0.34
N GLN A 38 5.39 -0.69 -0.83
CA GLN A 38 4.73 -1.12 -2.05
C GLN A 38 3.28 -1.55 -1.80
N ALA A 39 2.37 -1.20 -2.71
CA ALA A 39 1.00 -1.70 -2.74
C ALA A 39 0.48 -1.82 -4.17
N GLU A 40 -0.56 -2.63 -4.33
CA GLU A 40 -1.37 -2.71 -5.54
C GLU A 40 -2.63 -1.84 -5.37
N ILE A 41 -2.97 -1.06 -6.40
CA ILE A 41 -4.22 -0.28 -6.41
C ILE A 41 -5.41 -1.19 -6.72
N LEU A 42 -6.40 -1.21 -5.82
CA LEU A 42 -7.67 -1.91 -6.02
C LEU A 42 -8.76 -1.02 -6.62
N SER A 43 -8.73 0.29 -6.37
CA SER A 43 -9.69 1.24 -6.94
C SER A 43 -9.10 2.65 -6.96
N VAL A 44 -9.36 3.38 -8.06
CA VAL A 44 -8.91 4.75 -8.29
C VAL A 44 -10.08 5.73 -8.20
N GLY A 45 -9.87 6.83 -7.46
CA GLY A 45 -10.83 7.92 -7.38
C GLY A 45 -10.93 8.71 -8.69
N ASP A 46 -12.11 9.26 -8.97
CA ASP A 46 -12.47 9.90 -10.23
C ASP A 46 -11.75 11.23 -10.53
N GLU A 47 -11.12 11.85 -9.53
CA GLU A 47 -10.30 13.06 -9.73
C GLU A 47 -8.82 12.77 -10.04
N ILE A 48 -8.40 11.50 -10.00
CA ILE A 48 -7.00 11.10 -10.16
C ILE A 48 -6.71 10.86 -11.64
N LYS A 49 -5.64 11.48 -12.14
CA LYS A 49 -5.10 11.25 -13.49
C LYS A 49 -3.76 10.54 -13.39
N GLY A 50 -3.52 9.56 -14.27
CA GLY A 50 -2.22 8.89 -14.39
C GLY A 50 -1.99 7.71 -13.45
N LEU A 51 -3.02 7.23 -12.74
CA LEU A 51 -2.99 5.97 -11.99
C LEU A 51 -4.18 5.12 -12.41
N ASN A 52 -3.98 3.80 -12.46
CA ASN A 52 -4.99 2.82 -12.85
C ASN A 52 -5.13 1.73 -11.77
N GLU A 53 -6.24 1.01 -11.84
CA GLU A 53 -6.38 -0.22 -11.05
C GLU A 53 -5.31 -1.23 -11.47
N LYS A 54 -4.80 -2.00 -10.49
CA LYS A 54 -3.69 -2.97 -10.60
C LYS A 54 -2.29 -2.37 -10.77
N ASP A 55 -2.16 -1.05 -10.85
CA ASP A 55 -0.85 -0.41 -10.81
C ASP A 55 -0.14 -0.76 -9.49
N ILE A 56 1.16 -1.02 -9.60
CA ILE A 56 2.04 -1.23 -8.46
C ILE A 56 2.66 0.10 -8.08
N ILE A 57 2.39 0.55 -6.86
CA ILE A 57 2.81 1.86 -6.39
C ILE A 57 3.68 1.79 -5.15
N TYR A 58 4.50 2.82 -4.96
CA TYR A 58 5.14 3.14 -3.69
C TYR A 58 4.46 4.34 -3.06
N PHE A 59 4.08 4.23 -1.79
CA PHE A 59 3.40 5.28 -1.04
C PHE A 59 3.96 5.42 0.37
N ASP A 60 3.74 6.57 1.02
CA ASP A 60 4.22 6.80 2.38
C ASP A 60 3.59 5.77 3.35
N ARG A 61 4.42 5.00 4.06
CA ARG A 61 3.94 3.92 4.94
C ARG A 61 3.02 4.40 6.06
N HIS A 62 3.13 5.68 6.45
CA HIS A 62 2.31 6.32 7.48
C HIS A 62 0.99 6.87 6.96
N ALA A 63 0.81 6.94 5.64
CA ALA A 63 -0.39 7.48 5.03
C ALA A 63 -1.58 6.52 5.10
N GLY A 64 -2.76 7.13 5.14
CA GLY A 64 -4.04 6.47 4.98
C GLY A 64 -4.63 5.83 6.23
N HIS A 65 -5.81 5.25 6.05
CA HIS A 65 -6.61 4.65 7.11
C HIS A 65 -7.12 3.28 6.67
N LYS A 66 -7.31 2.39 7.65
CA LYS A 66 -7.96 1.10 7.41
C LYS A 66 -9.47 1.27 7.41
N ILE A 67 -10.14 0.56 6.51
CA ILE A 67 -11.59 0.39 6.52
C ILE A 67 -11.91 -1.10 6.54
N GLU A 68 -13.00 -1.47 7.20
CA GLU A 68 -13.48 -2.85 7.27
C GLU A 68 -14.84 -2.95 6.60
N VAL A 69 -14.98 -3.88 5.65
CA VAL A 69 -16.21 -4.13 4.91
C VAL A 69 -16.36 -5.64 4.78
N GLU A 70 -17.48 -6.20 5.26
CA GLU A 70 -17.77 -7.64 5.16
C GLU A 70 -16.60 -8.53 5.66
N ASN A 71 -16.02 -8.18 6.81
CA ASN A 71 -14.85 -8.82 7.44
C ASN A 71 -13.55 -8.75 6.62
N ASN A 72 -13.50 -7.93 5.57
CA ASN A 72 -12.30 -7.65 4.80
C ASN A 72 -11.74 -6.28 5.18
N THR A 73 -10.44 -6.23 5.49
CA THR A 73 -9.73 -4.96 5.76
C THR A 73 -9.11 -4.42 4.48
N TYR A 74 -9.39 -3.16 4.18
CA TYR A 74 -8.78 -2.40 3.09
C TYR A 74 -8.03 -1.20 3.63
N HIS A 75 -7.13 -0.63 2.83
CA HIS A 75 -6.38 0.56 3.21
C HIS A 75 -6.64 1.67 2.20
N VAL A 76 -7.02 2.85 2.68
CA VAL A 76 -7.35 4.01 1.86
C VAL A 76 -6.29 5.07 2.04
N ILE A 77 -5.65 5.52 0.96
CA ILE A 77 -4.67 6.63 0.94
C ILE A 77 -5.14 7.75 0.02
N LYS A 78 -4.48 8.91 0.04
CA LYS A 78 -4.69 9.95 -0.97
C LYS A 78 -3.65 9.83 -2.08
N SER A 79 -3.99 10.30 -3.28
CA SER A 79 -3.07 10.28 -4.42
C SER A 79 -1.76 11.01 -4.17
N GLN A 80 -1.77 12.08 -3.35
CA GLN A 80 -0.57 12.84 -2.97
C GLN A 80 0.46 12.03 -2.17
N ASP A 81 0.05 10.91 -1.57
CA ASP A 81 0.92 10.06 -0.75
C ASP A 81 1.68 9.03 -1.61
N VAL A 82 1.35 8.93 -2.91
CA VAL A 82 2.00 8.07 -3.91
C VAL A 82 3.19 8.80 -4.51
N VAL A 83 4.35 8.14 -4.57
CA VAL A 83 5.60 8.72 -5.09
C VAL A 83 6.07 8.09 -6.40
N VAL A 84 5.75 6.83 -6.65
CA VAL A 84 6.18 6.08 -7.85
C VAL A 84 5.10 5.08 -8.24
N VAL A 85 4.90 4.90 -9.55
CA VAL A 85 4.17 3.78 -10.17
C VAL A 85 5.16 2.96 -11.02
N LEU A 86 5.08 1.63 -10.96
CA LEU A 86 5.90 0.68 -11.72
C LEU A 86 5.16 0.12 -12.94
#